data_AF-A0A4S4L8U8-F1
#
_entry.id   AF-A0A4S4L8U8-F1
#
_cell.length_a   1.000
_cell.length_b   1.000
_cell.length_c   1.000
_cell.angle_alpha   90.00
_cell.angle_beta   90.00
_cell.angle_gamma   90.00
#
_symmetry.space_group_name_H-M   'P 1'
#
loop_
_entity.id
_entity.type
_entity.pdbx_description
1 polymer ?
#
loop_
_entity_poly.entity_id
_entity_poly.type
_entity_poly.pdbx_seq_one_letter_code
_entity_poly.pdbx_strand_id
1 'polypeptide(L)'
;MEPGSASNLSGWQQEAERYFDRIVSGTGPSYTTSGALLWYNGDSDDASLNPVLNAAMLLTRYAQIATTSGRRTSYLSFAQNQLDYALGKNSMSFDSNSNSPSNPHSAMASDGNDITQLDTSPTQEAYVLYGAVIGGPNKQDWFFNIHSDWPETEVALDYNAPLLTLAAAHALTDTADPYFTQLQAGAYDARKPSGTPCDPAFPASAPPADLLAVHLTHVLRYQPGERDLVLLAHEFVARSGQVEDVHTCTLVVYGDKRASAMARTVRLPVALVALPVLDSAVLSRGIRGPTYDESVWKAVLEGLEERGLGIKEDVKNAGEAGMEGGLLDGLERMIRESV
;
A
#
# COMPACT_ATOMS: atom_id res chain seq x y z
N MET A 1 -29.09 5.83 -3.33
CA MET A 1 -29.80 6.23 -2.10
C MET A 1 -29.01 7.39 -1.53
N GLU A 2 -29.53 8.63 -1.62
CA GLU A 2 -28.83 9.78 -1.04
C GLU A 2 -28.85 9.75 0.49
N PRO A 3 -27.80 10.24 1.18
CA PRO A 3 -27.64 10.08 2.62
C PRO A 3 -28.31 11.24 3.36
N GLY A 4 -29.44 10.95 4.03
CA GLY A 4 -29.99 11.82 5.07
C GLY A 4 -29.10 11.77 6.32
N SER A 5 -28.26 12.77 6.48
CA SER A 5 -27.40 13.01 7.63
C SER A 5 -28.20 13.20 8.92
N ALA A 6 -27.84 12.47 9.99
CA ALA A 6 -28.31 12.53 11.39
C ALA A 6 -29.46 11.59 11.84
N SER A 7 -30.34 11.05 10.97
CA SER A 7 -31.52 10.31 11.46
C SER A 7 -31.30 8.84 11.84
N ASN A 8 -30.10 8.27 11.59
CA ASN A 8 -29.83 6.86 11.90
C ASN A 8 -28.49 6.61 12.62
N LEU A 9 -28.05 7.55 13.46
CA LEU A 9 -26.82 7.39 14.25
C LEU A 9 -26.85 6.09 15.08
N SER A 10 -28.00 5.75 15.67
CA SER A 10 -28.19 4.52 16.44
C SER A 10 -28.06 3.25 15.59
N GLY A 11 -28.58 3.24 14.36
CA GLY A 11 -28.44 2.10 13.45
C GLY A 11 -27.00 1.92 12.97
N TRP A 12 -26.30 3.00 12.64
CA TRP A 12 -24.86 2.92 12.30
C TRP A 12 -24.01 2.48 13.48
N GLN A 13 -24.33 2.93 14.69
CA GLN A 13 -23.65 2.49 15.91
C GLN A 13 -23.87 0.99 16.14
N GLN A 14 -25.10 0.51 15.99
CA GLN A 14 -25.45 -0.90 16.13
C GLN A 14 -24.73 -1.78 15.09
N GLU A 15 -24.66 -1.34 13.83
CA GLU A 15 -23.97 -2.11 12.79
C GLU A 15 -22.44 -2.13 13.00
N ALA A 16 -21.86 -1.00 13.42
CA ALA A 16 -20.44 -0.94 13.78
C ALA A 16 -20.12 -1.86 14.96
N GLU A 17 -20.93 -1.85 16.02
CA GLU A 17 -20.74 -2.77 17.15
C GLU A 17 -20.95 -4.22 16.74
N ARG A 18 -21.93 -4.53 15.89
CA ARG A 18 -22.11 -5.89 15.37
C ARG A 18 -20.87 -6.35 14.61
N TYR A 19 -20.24 -5.47 13.82
CA TYR A 19 -19.00 -5.79 13.11
C TYR A 19 -17.84 -6.05 14.09
N PHE A 20 -17.61 -5.16 15.06
CA PHE A 20 -16.53 -5.30 16.04
C PHE A 20 -16.74 -6.46 17.01
N ASP A 21 -17.97 -6.68 17.49
CA ASP A 21 -18.34 -7.82 18.33
C ASP A 21 -17.99 -9.14 17.61
N ARG A 22 -18.19 -9.22 16.29
CA ARG A 22 -17.85 -10.42 15.49
C ARG A 22 -16.34 -10.63 15.32
N ILE A 23 -15.55 -9.56 15.22
CA ILE A 23 -14.08 -9.64 15.23
C ILE A 23 -13.62 -10.19 16.57
N VAL A 24 -14.02 -9.56 17.68
CA VAL A 24 -13.51 -9.91 19.00
C VAL A 24 -14.00 -11.27 19.49
N SER A 25 -15.21 -11.69 19.09
CA SER A 25 -15.74 -13.02 19.41
C SER A 25 -15.31 -14.14 18.46
N GLY A 26 -14.63 -13.82 17.35
CA GLY A 26 -14.28 -14.81 16.32
C GLY A 26 -15.49 -15.43 15.61
N THR A 27 -16.63 -14.74 15.57
CA THR A 27 -17.86 -15.15 14.84
C THR A 27 -18.01 -14.43 13.49
N GLY A 28 -16.98 -13.67 13.11
CA GLY A 28 -16.83 -13.00 11.83
C GLY A 28 -16.36 -13.94 10.70
N PRO A 29 -16.02 -13.37 9.54
CA PRO A 29 -15.31 -14.09 8.49
C PRO A 29 -13.83 -14.35 8.83
N SER A 30 -13.31 -13.69 9.87
CA SER A 30 -11.96 -13.87 10.39
C SER A 30 -11.89 -14.88 11.53
N TYR A 31 -10.68 -15.40 11.77
CA TYR A 31 -10.36 -16.27 12.90
C TYR A 31 -9.03 -15.83 13.54
N THR A 32 -8.58 -16.49 14.60
CA THR A 32 -7.26 -16.25 15.18
C THR A 32 -6.35 -17.46 14.95
N THR A 33 -5.10 -17.21 14.56
CA THR A 33 -4.06 -18.23 14.44
C THR A 33 -3.73 -18.83 15.82
N SER A 34 -2.91 -19.88 15.83
CA SER A 34 -2.40 -20.45 17.10
C SER A 34 -1.63 -19.45 17.95
N GLY A 35 -0.96 -18.48 17.32
CA GLY A 35 -0.24 -17.38 17.96
C GLY A 35 -1.13 -16.19 18.33
N ALA A 36 -2.45 -16.30 18.14
CA ALA A 36 -3.44 -15.27 18.39
C ALA A 36 -3.40 -14.06 17.44
N LEU A 37 -2.79 -14.20 16.25
CA LEU A 37 -2.92 -13.23 15.17
C LEU A 37 -4.32 -13.31 14.56
N LEU A 38 -5.00 -12.18 14.40
CA LEU A 38 -6.26 -12.11 13.65
C LEU A 38 -5.99 -12.38 12.16
N TRP A 39 -6.75 -13.27 11.54
CA TRP A 39 -6.54 -13.72 10.17
C TRP A 39 -7.80 -13.56 9.32
N TYR A 40 -7.67 -12.95 8.15
CA TYR A 40 -8.69 -12.84 7.11
C TYR A 40 -8.25 -13.67 5.90
N ASN A 41 -9.02 -14.70 5.52
CA ASN A 41 -8.72 -15.48 4.31
C ASN A 41 -8.76 -14.57 3.08
N GLY A 42 -7.75 -14.65 2.21
CA GLY A 42 -7.51 -13.71 1.13
C GLY A 42 -6.58 -12.58 1.60
N ASP A 43 -7.11 -11.65 2.38
CA ASP A 43 -6.37 -10.41 2.71
C ASP A 43 -5.09 -10.68 3.53
N SER A 44 -5.13 -11.61 4.48
CA SER A 44 -3.96 -11.94 5.30
C SER A 44 -2.97 -12.87 4.61
N ASP A 45 -3.34 -13.50 3.49
CA ASP A 45 -2.43 -14.38 2.74
C ASP A 45 -1.29 -13.58 2.07
N ASP A 46 -1.51 -12.29 1.81
CA ASP A 46 -0.57 -11.41 1.12
C ASP A 46 0.07 -10.34 2.03
N ALA A 47 -0.48 -10.08 3.22
CA ALA A 47 -0.04 -9.01 4.12
C ALA A 47 -0.65 -9.12 5.53
N SER A 48 -0.40 -10.20 6.26
CA SER A 48 -1.14 -10.54 7.49
C SER A 48 -1.18 -9.46 8.59
N LEU A 49 -0.14 -8.65 8.80
CA LEU A 49 -0.12 -7.57 9.80
C LEU A 49 -0.96 -6.35 9.39
N ASN A 50 -1.19 -6.13 8.09
CA ASN A 50 -1.96 -4.98 7.59
C ASN A 50 -3.43 -4.99 8.06
N PRO A 51 -4.27 -6.01 7.74
CA PRO A 51 -5.66 -6.02 8.20
C PRO A 51 -5.75 -6.08 9.73
N VAL A 52 -4.74 -6.65 10.40
CA VAL A 52 -4.67 -6.74 11.86
C VAL A 52 -4.49 -5.37 12.51
N LEU A 53 -3.49 -4.60 12.08
CA LEU A 53 -3.25 -3.27 12.62
C LEU A 53 -4.41 -2.32 12.26
N ASN A 54 -5.01 -2.46 11.07
CA ASN A 54 -6.22 -1.72 10.71
C ASN A 54 -7.40 -2.06 11.61
N ALA A 55 -7.65 -3.34 11.90
CA ALA A 55 -8.70 -3.76 12.83
C ALA A 55 -8.43 -3.23 14.24
N ALA A 56 -7.19 -3.32 14.73
CA ALA A 56 -6.79 -2.77 16.03
C ALA A 56 -7.00 -1.26 16.09
N MET A 57 -6.61 -0.51 15.06
CA MET A 57 -6.82 0.94 14.97
C MET A 57 -8.31 1.29 15.04
N LEU A 58 -9.16 0.59 14.29
CA LEU A 58 -10.60 0.82 14.26
C LEU A 58 -11.25 0.52 15.62
N LEU A 59 -10.89 -0.60 16.25
CA LEU A 59 -11.35 -0.97 17.58
C LEU A 59 -10.94 0.08 18.64
N THR A 60 -9.68 0.52 18.62
CA THR A 60 -9.16 1.55 19.55
C THR A 60 -9.89 2.88 19.40
N ARG A 61 -10.13 3.32 18.15
CA ARG A 61 -10.88 4.56 17.88
C ARG A 61 -12.35 4.43 18.30
N TYR A 62 -12.99 3.32 17.93
CA TYR A 62 -14.41 3.13 18.18
C TYR A 62 -14.72 2.91 19.67
N ALA A 63 -13.83 2.28 20.43
CA ALA A 63 -14.02 2.02 21.85
C ALA A 63 -14.34 3.27 22.68
N GLN A 64 -13.95 4.47 22.21
CA GLN A 64 -14.27 5.74 22.86
C GLN A 64 -15.76 6.07 22.84
N ILE A 65 -16.50 5.54 21.87
CA ILE A 65 -17.93 5.76 21.65
C ILE A 65 -18.75 4.47 21.73
N ALA A 66 -18.18 3.39 22.26
CA ALA A 66 -18.88 2.13 22.48
C ALA A 66 -20.04 2.33 23.47
N THR A 67 -21.17 1.67 23.21
CA THR A 67 -22.42 1.80 23.98
C THR A 67 -22.33 1.24 25.40
N THR A 68 -21.38 0.34 25.65
CA THR A 68 -21.20 -0.30 26.97
C THR A 68 -19.72 -0.32 27.37
N SER A 69 -19.48 -0.27 28.68
CA SER A 69 -18.13 -0.42 29.26
C SER A 69 -17.51 -1.79 28.96
N GLY A 70 -18.35 -2.84 28.88
CA GLY A 70 -17.92 -4.18 28.49
C GLY A 70 -17.36 -4.22 27.07
N ARG A 71 -18.08 -3.63 26.10
CA ARG A 71 -17.58 -3.49 24.71
C ARG A 71 -16.31 -2.67 24.64
N ARG A 72 -16.29 -1.50 25.28
CA ARG A 72 -15.09 -0.65 25.35
C ARG A 72 -13.87 -1.45 25.81
N THR A 73 -14.00 -2.20 26.91
CA THR A 73 -12.91 -3.00 27.48
C THR A 73 -12.49 -4.13 26.54
N SER A 74 -13.47 -4.83 25.97
CA SER A 74 -13.25 -5.94 25.03
C SER A 74 -12.50 -5.49 23.76
N TYR A 75 -12.92 -4.38 23.16
CA TYR A 75 -12.32 -3.81 21.96
C TYR A 75 -10.90 -3.32 22.21
N LEU A 76 -10.66 -2.58 23.29
CA LEU A 76 -9.32 -2.12 23.65
C LEU A 76 -8.37 -3.28 23.98
N SER A 77 -8.85 -4.31 24.69
CA SER A 77 -8.03 -5.48 25.02
C SER A 77 -7.65 -6.27 23.78
N PHE A 78 -8.59 -6.46 22.85
CA PHE A 78 -8.32 -7.13 21.59
C PHE A 78 -7.32 -6.33 20.74
N ALA A 79 -7.53 -5.03 20.60
CA ALA A 79 -6.63 -4.15 19.86
C ALA A 79 -5.20 -4.14 20.44
N GLN A 80 -5.07 -4.08 21.77
CA GLN A 80 -3.78 -4.18 22.46
C GLN A 80 -3.08 -5.50 22.13
N ASN A 81 -3.80 -6.63 22.18
CA ASN A 81 -3.19 -7.93 21.90
C ASN A 81 -2.65 -8.03 20.47
N GLN A 82 -3.36 -7.44 19.50
CA GLN A 82 -2.92 -7.40 18.10
C GLN A 82 -1.71 -6.47 17.91
N LEU A 83 -1.70 -5.31 18.58
CA LEU A 83 -0.54 -4.42 18.57
C LEU A 83 0.69 -5.09 19.24
N ASP A 84 0.49 -5.72 20.40
CA ASP A 84 1.54 -6.47 21.08
C ASP A 84 2.11 -7.57 20.18
N TYR A 85 1.27 -8.29 19.44
CA TYR A 85 1.71 -9.31 18.49
C TYR A 85 2.64 -8.73 17.44
N ALA A 86 2.23 -7.62 16.81
CA ALA A 86 3.04 -6.90 15.81
C ALA A 86 4.35 -6.36 16.42
N LEU A 87 4.34 -6.01 17.70
CA LEU A 87 5.50 -5.57 18.47
C LEU A 87 6.25 -6.72 19.17
N GLY A 88 6.20 -7.92 18.60
CA GLY A 88 7.04 -9.05 18.98
C GLY A 88 6.49 -9.99 20.06
N LYS A 89 5.25 -9.82 20.53
CA LYS A 89 4.54 -10.79 21.39
C LYS A 89 3.94 -11.92 20.56
N ASN A 90 4.79 -12.57 19.80
CA ASN A 90 4.44 -13.67 18.92
C ASN A 90 5.39 -14.85 19.14
N SER A 91 5.11 -15.98 18.49
CA SER A 91 5.84 -17.24 18.70
C SER A 91 7.33 -17.16 18.35
N MET A 92 7.73 -16.22 17.49
CA MET A 92 9.10 -16.06 17.00
C MET A 92 9.81 -14.80 17.50
N SER A 93 9.12 -13.89 18.20
CA SER A 93 9.69 -12.61 18.65
C SER A 93 10.26 -11.73 17.53
N PHE A 94 9.66 -11.78 16.33
CA PHE A 94 10.04 -10.97 15.16
C PHE A 94 9.43 -9.55 15.22
N ASP A 95 9.83 -8.70 14.26
CA ASP A 95 9.34 -7.33 14.01
C ASP A 95 9.54 -6.34 15.17
N SER A 96 10.74 -6.35 15.77
CA SER A 96 11.03 -5.48 16.92
C SER A 96 12.52 -5.33 17.26
N ASN A 97 13.00 -4.08 17.27
CA ASN A 97 14.32 -3.68 17.78
C ASN A 97 15.47 -4.56 17.22
N SER A 98 16.18 -5.27 18.08
CA SER A 98 17.30 -6.15 17.71
C SER A 98 16.87 -7.46 17.02
N ASN A 99 15.57 -7.71 16.92
CA ASN A 99 14.95 -8.83 16.20
C ASN A 99 14.15 -8.36 14.98
N SER A 100 14.29 -7.09 14.57
CA SER A 100 13.63 -6.58 13.37
C SER A 100 14.11 -7.30 12.10
N PRO A 101 13.20 -7.57 11.15
CA PRO A 101 13.55 -8.07 9.83
C PRO A 101 14.62 -7.20 9.16
N SER A 102 15.53 -7.83 8.46
CA SER A 102 16.67 -7.17 7.82
C SER A 102 16.62 -7.21 6.30
N ASN A 103 15.64 -7.91 5.71
CA ASN A 103 15.50 -8.09 4.26
C ASN A 103 14.06 -7.72 3.82
N PRO A 104 13.59 -6.48 4.03
CA PRO A 104 12.29 -6.05 3.49
C PRO A 104 12.30 -6.12 1.96
N HIS A 105 11.16 -6.40 1.34
CA HIS A 105 10.98 -6.36 -0.12
C HIS A 105 11.00 -4.91 -0.62
N SER A 106 12.16 -4.25 -0.58
CA SER A 106 12.30 -2.83 -0.89
C SER A 106 13.52 -2.56 -1.75
N ALA A 107 13.28 -2.24 -3.02
CA ALA A 107 14.35 -1.82 -3.94
C ALA A 107 15.14 -0.61 -3.43
N MET A 108 14.48 0.28 -2.67
CA MET A 108 15.12 1.46 -2.08
C MET A 108 16.04 1.12 -0.90
N ALA A 109 15.65 0.14 -0.07
CA ALA A 109 16.48 -0.30 1.06
C ALA A 109 17.66 -1.15 0.57
N SER A 110 17.43 -1.96 -0.46
CA SER A 110 18.41 -2.92 -0.97
C SER A 110 19.55 -2.25 -1.71
N ASP A 111 19.26 -1.24 -2.54
CA ASP A 111 20.20 -0.69 -3.52
C ASP A 111 20.69 -1.73 -4.56
N GLY A 112 20.00 -2.87 -4.65
CA GLY A 112 20.24 -3.92 -5.64
C GLY A 112 19.81 -3.52 -7.06
N ASN A 113 20.56 -4.02 -8.05
CA ASN A 113 20.30 -3.78 -9.46
C ASN A 113 20.16 -5.07 -10.30
N ASP A 114 20.19 -6.24 -9.65
CA ASP A 114 20.01 -7.55 -10.30
C ASP A 114 18.73 -8.22 -9.79
N ILE A 115 17.64 -8.04 -10.54
CA ILE A 115 16.34 -8.64 -10.24
C ILE A 115 16.34 -10.18 -10.34
N THR A 116 17.39 -10.80 -10.89
CA THR A 116 17.50 -12.26 -10.97
C THR A 116 18.14 -12.86 -9.72
N GLN A 117 18.70 -12.03 -8.84
CA GLN A 117 19.44 -12.44 -7.64
C GLN A 117 19.03 -11.62 -6.41
N LEU A 118 17.71 -11.36 -6.26
CA LEU A 118 17.15 -10.51 -5.19
C LEU A 118 17.64 -10.89 -3.79
N ASP A 119 17.71 -12.18 -3.46
CA ASP A 119 18.09 -12.64 -2.11
C ASP A 119 19.61 -12.71 -1.85
N THR A 120 20.43 -12.46 -2.88
CA THR A 120 21.88 -12.69 -2.81
C THR A 120 22.73 -11.54 -3.33
N SER A 121 22.13 -10.56 -4.02
CA SER A 121 22.85 -9.45 -4.63
C SER A 121 22.06 -8.14 -4.51
N PRO A 122 22.34 -7.31 -3.49
CA PRO A 122 23.40 -7.47 -2.49
C PRO A 122 23.05 -8.49 -1.40
N THR A 123 24.06 -9.01 -0.70
CA THR A 123 23.88 -9.95 0.42
C THR A 123 23.32 -9.31 1.69
N GLN A 124 23.29 -7.98 1.74
CA GLN A 124 22.75 -7.20 2.85
C GLN A 124 22.14 -5.92 2.26
N GLU A 125 21.00 -5.51 2.79
CA GLU A 125 20.39 -4.22 2.48
C GLU A 125 21.36 -3.06 2.74
N ALA A 126 21.42 -2.11 1.81
CA ALA A 126 22.26 -0.92 1.94
C ALA A 126 21.76 0.05 3.02
N TYR A 127 20.44 0.08 3.25
CA TYR A 127 19.80 1.03 4.16
C TYR A 127 18.79 0.35 5.09
N VAL A 128 18.70 0.85 6.32
CA VAL A 128 17.69 0.43 7.29
C VAL A 128 16.41 1.23 7.09
N LEU A 129 15.30 0.55 6.84
CA LEU A 129 13.98 1.18 6.70
C LEU A 129 13.28 1.29 8.06
N TYR A 130 13.70 2.28 8.86
CA TYR A 130 13.20 2.44 10.23
C TYR A 130 11.68 2.63 10.29
N GLY A 131 11.05 1.84 11.16
CA GLY A 131 9.62 1.92 11.44
C GLY A 131 8.73 1.27 10.39
N ALA A 132 9.28 0.68 9.34
CA ALA A 132 8.49 -0.06 8.35
C ALA A 132 7.78 -1.25 9.00
N VAL A 133 6.48 -1.36 8.72
CA VAL A 133 5.69 -2.55 9.06
C VAL A 133 5.79 -3.48 7.88
N ILE A 134 6.27 -4.71 8.13
CA ILE A 134 6.33 -5.78 7.13
C ILE A 134 4.95 -6.40 6.86
N GLY A 135 4.82 -7.16 5.78
CA GLY A 135 3.61 -7.92 5.45
C GLY A 135 3.15 -8.81 6.59
N GLY A 136 4.06 -9.56 7.20
CA GLY A 136 3.79 -10.36 8.39
C GLY A 136 3.91 -11.87 8.18
N PRO A 137 3.69 -12.67 9.23
CA PRO A 137 3.89 -14.12 9.16
C PRO A 137 2.73 -14.80 8.42
N ASN A 138 2.96 -16.01 7.95
CA ASN A 138 1.89 -16.87 7.45
C ASN A 138 0.94 -17.37 8.56
N LYS A 139 -0.10 -18.12 8.17
CA LYS A 139 -1.15 -18.64 9.05
C LYS A 139 -0.67 -19.59 10.17
N GLN A 140 0.55 -20.10 10.09
CA GLN A 140 1.20 -20.88 11.16
C GLN A 140 2.02 -20.01 12.13
N ASP A 141 1.91 -18.69 12.02
CA ASP A 141 2.70 -17.72 12.76
C ASP A 141 4.20 -17.84 12.45
N TRP A 142 4.55 -18.29 11.24
CA TRP A 142 5.93 -18.37 10.78
C TRP A 142 6.30 -17.18 9.93
N PHE A 143 7.46 -16.57 10.25
CA PHE A 143 8.01 -15.43 9.52
C PHE A 143 9.38 -15.77 8.90
N PHE A 144 9.49 -15.63 7.58
CA PHE A 144 10.67 -15.86 6.76
C PHE A 144 11.26 -14.52 6.32
N ASN A 145 12.43 -14.16 6.84
CA ASN A 145 13.12 -12.91 6.50
C ASN A 145 13.88 -13.03 5.16
N ILE A 146 13.15 -13.19 4.05
CA ILE A 146 13.65 -13.42 2.69
C ILE A 146 13.22 -12.24 1.80
N HIS A 147 14.14 -11.61 1.08
CA HIS A 147 13.85 -10.40 0.30
C HIS A 147 12.81 -10.66 -0.80
N SER A 148 12.87 -11.81 -1.48
CA SER A 148 11.92 -12.17 -2.54
C SER A 148 10.54 -12.64 -2.03
N ASP A 149 10.39 -12.83 -0.72
CA ASP A 149 9.13 -13.20 -0.07
C ASP A 149 8.25 -11.96 0.15
N TRP A 150 7.70 -11.43 -0.95
CA TRP A 150 6.86 -10.24 -0.89
C TRP A 150 5.65 -10.38 0.05
N PRO A 151 4.93 -11.52 0.19
CA PRO A 151 3.82 -11.62 1.14
C PRO A 151 4.23 -11.31 2.59
N GLU A 152 5.37 -11.84 3.02
CA GLU A 152 5.79 -11.68 4.42
C GLU A 152 6.65 -10.42 4.64
N THR A 153 7.45 -10.00 3.65
CA THR A 153 8.46 -8.93 3.78
C THR A 153 8.14 -7.61 3.07
N GLU A 154 7.03 -7.52 2.34
CA GLU A 154 6.56 -6.27 1.72
C GLU A 154 6.38 -5.16 2.76
N VAL A 155 6.63 -3.92 2.34
CA VAL A 155 6.50 -2.74 3.17
C VAL A 155 5.71 -1.67 2.41
N ALA A 156 4.63 -1.18 3.00
CA ALA A 156 3.76 -0.22 2.34
C ALA A 156 3.22 0.85 3.30
N LEU A 157 2.84 2.01 2.73
CA LEU A 157 2.31 3.13 3.50
C LEU A 157 1.04 2.78 4.27
N ASP A 158 0.18 1.95 3.68
CA ASP A 158 -1.06 1.49 4.32
C ASP A 158 -0.82 0.49 5.45
N TYR A 159 0.33 -0.20 5.48
CA TYR A 159 0.72 -1.08 6.59
C TYR A 159 1.14 -0.23 7.80
N ASN A 160 1.85 0.87 7.52
CA ASN A 160 2.34 1.83 8.51
C ASN A 160 1.26 2.78 9.06
N ALA A 161 0.26 3.16 8.25
CA ALA A 161 -0.79 4.10 8.63
C ALA A 161 -1.52 3.76 9.95
N PRO A 162 -2.00 2.51 10.18
CA PRO A 162 -2.64 2.15 11.44
C PRO A 162 -1.67 2.17 12.62
N LEU A 163 -0.41 1.77 12.43
CA LEU A 163 0.60 1.77 13.49
C LEU A 163 0.84 3.17 14.05
N LEU A 164 0.89 4.20 13.19
CA LEU A 164 1.05 5.60 13.64
C LEU A 164 -0.12 6.04 14.54
N THR A 165 -1.34 5.64 14.20
CA THR A 165 -2.53 5.97 15.02
C THR A 165 -2.49 5.23 16.36
N LEU A 166 -2.13 3.94 16.35
CA LEU A 166 -2.01 3.13 17.55
C LEU A 166 -0.90 3.67 18.47
N ALA A 167 0.30 3.90 17.92
CA ALA A 167 1.43 4.46 18.66
C ALA A 167 1.06 5.80 19.32
N ALA A 168 0.37 6.69 18.61
CA ALA A 168 -0.10 7.96 19.18
C ALA A 168 -1.13 7.76 20.30
N ALA A 169 -2.06 6.80 20.15
CA ALA A 169 -3.03 6.49 21.20
C ALA A 169 -2.33 5.97 22.46
N HIS A 170 -1.44 4.99 22.32
CA HIS A 170 -0.71 4.39 23.43
C HIS A 170 0.26 5.37 24.11
N ALA A 171 0.95 6.22 23.35
CA ALA A 171 1.82 7.25 23.92
C ALA A 171 1.07 8.27 24.83
N LEU A 172 -0.24 8.43 24.64
CA LEU A 172 -1.08 9.31 25.45
C LEU A 172 -1.66 8.63 26.69
N THR A 173 -1.85 7.32 26.67
CA THR A 173 -2.63 6.60 27.69
C THR A 173 -1.84 5.61 28.50
N ASP A 174 -0.76 5.07 27.96
CA ASP A 174 -0.08 3.94 28.56
C ASP A 174 0.95 4.39 29.57
N THR A 175 1.14 3.54 30.58
CA THR A 175 2.12 3.73 31.65
C THR A 175 3.20 2.66 31.65
N ALA A 176 3.04 1.63 30.80
CA ALA A 176 3.99 0.56 30.60
C ALA A 176 4.66 0.73 29.25
N ASP A 177 5.92 0.31 29.17
CA ASP A 177 6.64 0.28 27.91
C ASP A 177 6.03 -0.74 26.94
N PRO A 178 6.08 -0.48 25.62
CA PRO A 178 5.61 -1.43 24.62
C PRO A 178 6.33 -2.78 24.72
N TYR A 179 5.66 -3.86 24.31
CA TYR A 179 6.17 -5.22 24.48
C TYR A 179 7.58 -5.45 23.92
N PHE A 180 7.91 -4.81 22.79
CA PHE A 180 9.21 -4.94 22.14
C PHE A 180 10.41 -4.58 23.03
N THR A 181 10.19 -3.76 24.08
CA THR A 181 11.25 -3.37 25.03
C THR A 181 11.68 -4.52 25.94
N GLN A 182 10.88 -5.58 26.04
CA GLN A 182 11.13 -6.77 26.87
C GLN A 182 11.87 -7.88 26.10
N LEU A 183 12.00 -7.74 24.78
CA LEU A 183 12.60 -8.74 23.93
C LEU A 183 14.12 -8.82 24.11
N GLN A 184 14.63 -10.04 24.09
CA GLN A 184 16.07 -10.30 24.07
C GLN A 184 16.59 -10.24 22.64
N ALA A 185 17.79 -9.69 22.47
CA ALA A 185 18.46 -9.66 21.17
C ALA A 185 18.76 -11.08 20.68
N GLY A 186 18.48 -11.35 19.40
CA GLY A 186 18.63 -12.67 18.77
C GLY A 186 17.54 -13.68 19.14
N ALA A 187 16.46 -13.25 19.80
CA ALA A 187 15.34 -14.15 20.11
C ALA A 187 14.67 -14.71 18.84
N TYR A 188 14.62 -13.92 17.77
CA TYR A 188 14.15 -14.37 16.47
C TYR A 188 15.10 -15.40 15.84
N ASP A 189 16.42 -15.16 15.88
CA ASP A 189 17.40 -16.08 15.30
C ASP A 189 17.34 -17.49 15.90
N ALA A 190 16.93 -17.60 17.17
CA ALA A 190 16.76 -18.89 17.84
C ALA A 190 15.51 -19.68 17.40
N ARG A 191 14.56 -19.02 16.71
CA ARG A 191 13.25 -19.59 16.36
C ARG A 191 12.90 -19.51 14.88
N LYS A 192 13.68 -18.75 14.08
CA LYS A 192 13.38 -18.52 12.67
C LYS A 192 13.27 -19.85 11.91
N PRO A 193 12.29 -19.97 11.00
CA PRO A 193 12.13 -21.15 10.19
C PRO A 193 13.29 -21.29 9.20
N SER A 194 13.53 -22.51 8.75
CA SER A 194 14.52 -22.83 7.70
C SER A 194 13.83 -23.15 6.38
N GLY A 195 14.47 -22.83 5.26
CA GLY A 195 13.94 -23.09 3.93
C GLY A 195 13.11 -21.92 3.41
N THR A 196 12.20 -22.21 2.48
CA THR A 196 11.26 -21.24 1.92
C THR A 196 9.85 -21.50 2.46
N PRO A 197 9.01 -20.47 2.56
CA PRO A 197 7.61 -20.65 2.91
C PRO A 197 6.82 -21.35 1.79
N CYS A 198 5.53 -21.55 2.02
CA CYS A 198 4.58 -22.04 1.04
C CYS A 198 3.43 -21.04 0.94
N ASP A 199 3.60 -20.05 0.08
CA ASP A 199 2.74 -18.87 -0.06
C ASP A 199 2.73 -18.41 -1.53
N PRO A 200 2.11 -17.25 -1.87
CA PRO A 200 2.09 -16.75 -3.24
C PRO A 200 3.46 -16.43 -3.86
N ALA A 201 4.50 -16.11 -3.08
CA ALA A 201 5.87 -15.94 -3.58
C ALA A 201 6.55 -17.29 -3.83
N PHE A 202 6.27 -18.28 -2.99
CA PHE A 202 6.83 -19.63 -3.05
C PHE A 202 5.71 -20.70 -3.16
N PRO A 203 4.97 -20.75 -4.27
CA PRO A 203 3.81 -21.63 -4.38
C PRO A 203 4.22 -23.10 -4.44
N ALA A 204 3.60 -23.95 -3.59
CA ALA A 204 3.80 -25.40 -3.66
C ALA A 204 3.39 -26.01 -5.01
N SER A 205 2.49 -25.34 -5.73
CA SER A 205 2.11 -25.65 -7.10
C SER A 205 1.68 -24.36 -7.78
N ALA A 206 2.14 -24.09 -9.00
CA ALA A 206 1.77 -22.88 -9.71
C ALA A 206 0.37 -23.01 -10.34
N PRO A 207 -0.67 -22.27 -9.87
CA PRO A 207 -1.94 -22.21 -10.56
C PRO A 207 -1.77 -21.60 -11.97
N PRO A 208 -2.70 -21.83 -12.91
CA PRO A 208 -2.58 -21.33 -14.27
C PRO A 208 -2.40 -19.81 -14.37
N ALA A 209 -2.96 -19.04 -13.45
CA ALA A 209 -2.80 -17.60 -13.38
C ALA A 209 -1.36 -17.19 -13.06
N ASP A 210 -0.73 -17.84 -12.07
CA ASP A 210 0.67 -17.57 -11.70
C ASP A 210 1.62 -18.04 -12.80
N LEU A 211 1.34 -19.18 -13.44
CA LEU A 211 2.09 -19.64 -14.62
C LEU A 211 1.99 -18.64 -15.78
N LEU A 212 0.82 -18.05 -15.99
CA LEU A 212 0.64 -16.98 -16.97
C LEU A 212 1.43 -15.74 -16.56
N ALA A 213 1.38 -15.32 -15.30
CA ALA A 213 2.15 -14.19 -14.80
C ALA A 213 3.66 -14.41 -14.98
N VAL A 214 4.19 -15.57 -14.60
CA VAL A 214 5.60 -15.96 -14.82
C VAL A 214 5.95 -15.95 -16.31
N HIS A 215 5.08 -16.50 -17.15
CA HIS A 215 5.28 -16.50 -18.60
C HIS A 215 5.31 -15.08 -19.15
N LEU A 216 4.35 -14.24 -18.74
CA LEU A 216 4.28 -12.83 -19.13
C LEU A 216 5.49 -12.07 -18.62
N THR A 217 5.99 -12.28 -17.40
CA THR A 217 7.25 -11.67 -16.94
C THR A 217 8.42 -12.07 -17.84
N HIS A 218 8.48 -13.32 -18.29
CA HIS A 218 9.53 -13.77 -19.21
C HIS A 218 9.38 -13.17 -20.63
N VAL A 219 8.15 -13.03 -21.11
CA VAL A 219 7.84 -12.54 -22.47
C VAL A 219 7.85 -11.02 -22.56
N LEU A 220 7.45 -10.33 -21.49
CA LEU A 220 7.30 -8.86 -21.40
C LEU A 220 8.49 -8.19 -20.69
N ARG A 221 9.50 -8.93 -20.22
CA ARG A 221 10.73 -8.33 -19.68
C ARG A 221 11.41 -7.48 -20.75
N TYR A 222 11.92 -6.34 -20.33
CA TYR A 222 12.74 -5.49 -21.19
C TYR A 222 13.99 -6.22 -21.66
N GLN A 223 14.21 -6.22 -22.96
CA GLN A 223 15.47 -6.60 -23.57
C GLN A 223 16.49 -5.45 -23.48
N PRO A 224 17.80 -5.73 -23.63
CA PRO A 224 18.81 -4.69 -23.66
C PRO A 224 18.48 -3.59 -24.67
N GLY A 225 18.31 -2.36 -24.18
CA GLY A 225 17.99 -1.17 -24.99
C GLY A 225 16.49 -0.85 -25.11
N GLU A 226 15.60 -1.71 -24.63
CA GLU A 226 14.18 -1.40 -24.52
C GLU A 226 13.88 -0.41 -23.40
N ARG A 227 12.78 0.32 -23.54
CA ARG A 227 12.32 1.35 -22.61
C ARG A 227 10.82 1.27 -22.48
N ASP A 228 10.31 1.62 -21.31
CA ASP A 228 8.87 1.70 -21.05
C ASP A 228 8.27 3.04 -21.53
N LEU A 229 6.94 3.07 -21.59
CA LEU A 229 6.13 4.22 -21.97
C LEU A 229 4.99 4.38 -20.97
N VAL A 230 4.84 5.58 -20.42
CA VAL A 230 3.63 6.00 -19.72
C VAL A 230 2.85 6.92 -20.65
N LEU A 231 1.63 6.50 -20.98
CA LEU A 231 0.66 7.28 -21.75
C LEU A 231 -0.55 7.57 -20.87
N LEU A 232 -0.84 8.84 -20.65
CA LEU A 232 -2.13 9.29 -20.13
C LEU A 232 -2.81 10.09 -21.23
N ALA A 233 -4.08 9.79 -21.47
CA ALA A 233 -4.90 10.54 -22.41
C ALA A 233 -6.30 10.66 -21.81
N HIS A 234 -6.70 11.89 -21.51
CA HIS A 234 -8.03 12.22 -21.03
C HIS A 234 -8.70 13.16 -22.02
N GLU A 235 -10.01 13.01 -22.17
CA GLU A 235 -10.87 13.90 -22.94
C GLU A 235 -12.07 14.27 -22.06
N PHE A 236 -12.37 15.55 -21.98
CA PHE A 236 -13.49 16.11 -21.23
C PHE A 236 -14.35 16.95 -22.17
N VAL A 237 -15.62 16.60 -22.29
CA VAL A 237 -16.59 17.39 -23.06
C VAL A 237 -17.31 18.34 -22.10
N ALA A 238 -17.06 19.65 -22.26
CA ALA A 238 -17.69 20.71 -21.50
C ALA A 238 -18.80 21.36 -22.32
N ARG A 239 -20.00 21.45 -21.76
CA ARG A 239 -21.16 22.06 -22.43
C ARG A 239 -21.66 23.27 -21.67
N SER A 240 -21.75 24.41 -22.35
CA SER A 240 -22.33 25.65 -21.82
C SER A 240 -23.36 26.19 -22.80
N GLY A 241 -24.64 25.96 -22.50
CA GLY A 241 -25.74 26.28 -23.41
C GLY A 241 -25.68 25.46 -24.69
N GLN A 242 -25.52 26.11 -25.84
CA GLN A 242 -25.34 25.47 -27.16
C GLN A 242 -23.87 25.29 -27.56
N VAL A 243 -22.93 25.82 -26.77
CA VAL A 243 -21.50 25.69 -27.03
C VAL A 243 -21.00 24.41 -26.36
N GLU A 244 -20.22 23.64 -27.11
CA GLU A 244 -19.58 22.41 -26.65
C GLU A 244 -18.10 22.44 -27.02
N ASP A 245 -17.27 22.36 -25.98
CA ASP A 245 -15.82 22.36 -26.07
C ASP A 245 -15.29 21.00 -25.60
N VAL A 246 -14.32 20.48 -26.33
CA VAL A 246 -13.64 19.22 -26.04
C VAL A 246 -12.24 19.55 -25.56
N HIS A 247 -12.01 19.35 -24.27
CA HIS A 247 -10.70 19.51 -23.65
C HIS A 247 -9.96 18.18 -23.69
N THR A 248 -8.70 18.19 -24.08
CA THR A 248 -7.85 17.00 -24.04
C THR A 248 -6.62 17.25 -23.19
N CYS A 249 -6.20 16.22 -22.44
CA CYS A 249 -5.04 16.26 -21.55
C CYS A 249 -4.20 15.01 -21.81
N THR A 250 -3.02 15.17 -22.41
CA THR A 250 -2.15 14.05 -22.82
C THR A 250 -0.78 14.13 -22.16
N LEU A 251 -0.30 13.02 -21.62
CA LEU A 251 1.07 12.85 -21.14
C LEU A 251 1.70 11.66 -21.87
N VAL A 252 2.85 11.87 -22.51
CA VAL A 252 3.63 10.82 -23.17
C VAL A 252 5.04 10.85 -22.59
N VAL A 253 5.41 9.84 -21.82
CA VAL A 253 6.72 9.75 -21.17
C VAL A 253 7.39 8.46 -21.54
N TYR A 254 8.59 8.55 -22.10
CA TYR A 254 9.46 7.39 -22.32
C TYR A 254 10.47 7.25 -21.19
N GLY A 255 10.82 6.01 -20.86
CA GLY A 255 12.00 5.70 -20.07
C GLY A 255 13.26 6.24 -20.75
N ASP A 256 14.30 6.46 -19.97
CA ASP A 256 15.62 6.82 -20.45
C ASP A 256 16.66 5.78 -20.00
N LYS A 257 17.95 6.08 -20.21
CA LYS A 257 19.04 5.17 -19.85
C LYS A 257 19.22 4.95 -18.34
N ARG A 258 18.60 5.80 -17.52
CA ARG A 258 18.76 5.86 -16.06
C ARG A 258 17.50 5.40 -15.33
N ALA A 259 16.32 5.67 -15.87
CA ALA A 259 15.06 5.37 -15.19
C ALA A 259 13.93 5.06 -16.17
N SER A 260 13.02 4.17 -15.75
CA SER A 260 11.77 3.90 -16.46
C SER A 260 10.85 5.13 -16.44
N ALA A 261 9.98 5.29 -17.44
CA ALA A 261 8.90 6.26 -17.48
C ALA A 261 8.08 6.20 -16.19
N MET A 262 7.72 4.99 -15.74
CA MET A 262 6.99 4.79 -14.48
C MET A 262 7.75 5.36 -13.28
N ALA A 263 9.04 5.03 -13.14
CA ALA A 263 9.87 5.56 -12.06
C ALA A 263 9.96 7.08 -12.12
N ARG A 264 10.08 7.66 -13.32
CA ARG A 264 10.10 9.13 -13.50
C ARG A 264 8.76 9.76 -13.10
N THR A 265 7.63 9.20 -13.53
CA THR A 265 6.29 9.76 -13.27
C THR A 265 5.77 9.51 -11.86
N VAL A 266 6.34 8.56 -11.11
CA VAL A 266 5.93 8.27 -9.72
C VAL A 266 6.92 8.84 -8.70
N ARG A 267 8.23 8.69 -8.92
CA ARG A 267 9.26 9.11 -7.93
C ARG A 267 9.47 10.62 -7.91
N LEU A 268 9.44 11.29 -9.06
CA LEU A 268 9.68 12.74 -9.12
C LEU A 268 8.60 13.56 -8.41
N PRO A 269 7.28 13.27 -8.55
CA PRO A 269 6.26 13.95 -7.75
C PRO A 269 6.51 13.82 -6.25
N VAL A 270 6.85 12.62 -5.78
CA VAL A 270 7.16 12.37 -4.36
C VAL A 270 8.36 13.21 -3.91
N ALA A 271 9.44 13.24 -4.70
CA ALA A 271 10.62 14.03 -4.38
C ALA A 271 10.33 15.55 -4.34
N LEU A 272 9.52 16.04 -5.28
CA LEU A 272 9.11 17.44 -5.37
C LEU A 272 8.22 17.88 -4.20
N VAL A 273 7.48 16.96 -3.58
CA VAL A 273 6.75 17.23 -2.33
C VAL A 273 7.64 17.08 -1.10
N ALA A 274 8.46 16.03 -1.05
CA ALA A 274 9.25 15.70 0.12
C ALA A 274 10.26 16.79 0.49
N LEU A 275 10.92 17.41 -0.50
CA LEU A 275 11.91 18.46 -0.27
C LEU A 275 11.30 19.69 0.44
N PRO A 276 10.24 20.34 -0.08
CA PRO A 276 9.55 21.43 0.63
C PRO A 276 9.03 21.07 2.02
N VAL A 277 8.60 19.82 2.24
CA VAL A 277 8.16 19.36 3.57
C VAL A 277 9.34 19.32 4.54
N LEU A 278 10.49 18.78 4.11
CA LEU A 278 11.72 18.72 4.91
C LEU A 278 12.27 20.12 5.22
N ASP A 279 12.19 21.04 4.25
CA ASP A 279 12.61 22.43 4.41
C ASP A 279 11.62 23.28 5.23
N SER A 280 10.56 22.67 5.77
CA SER A 280 9.50 23.36 6.53
C SER A 280 8.75 24.45 5.72
N ALA A 281 8.78 24.37 4.39
CA ALA A 281 8.05 25.28 3.50
C ALA A 281 6.56 24.92 3.39
N VAL A 282 6.20 23.64 3.62
CA VAL A 282 4.80 23.19 3.67
C VAL A 282 4.27 23.32 5.08
N LEU A 283 3.33 24.25 5.30
CA LEU A 283 2.76 24.55 6.62
C LEU A 283 1.57 23.65 6.99
N SER A 284 0.91 23.06 5.98
CA SER A 284 -0.21 22.17 6.21
C SER A 284 0.24 20.88 6.92
N ARG A 285 -0.49 20.48 7.97
CA ARG A 285 -0.18 19.31 8.80
C ARG A 285 -1.27 18.25 8.69
N GLY A 286 -0.89 16.99 8.90
CA GLY A 286 -1.76 15.81 8.87
C GLY A 286 -1.95 15.23 7.46
N ILE A 287 -2.85 14.25 7.33
CA ILE A 287 -3.19 13.66 6.03
C ILE A 287 -4.09 14.65 5.27
N ARG A 288 -3.59 15.17 4.15
CA ARG A 288 -4.29 16.14 3.31
C ARG A 288 -4.50 15.57 1.92
N GLY A 289 -5.64 15.91 1.32
CA GLY A 289 -5.90 15.59 -0.08
C GLY A 289 -4.93 16.35 -1.00
N PRO A 290 -4.65 15.83 -2.20
CA PRO A 290 -3.67 16.41 -3.11
C PRO A 290 -4.01 17.83 -3.56
N THR A 291 -5.29 18.22 -3.54
CA THR A 291 -5.76 19.56 -3.94
C THR A 291 -5.92 20.54 -2.78
N TYR A 292 -5.62 20.13 -1.54
CA TYR A 292 -5.89 20.94 -0.34
C TYR A 292 -4.97 22.16 -0.24
N ASP A 293 -3.68 21.97 -0.48
CA ASP A 293 -2.67 23.01 -0.36
C ASP A 293 -2.17 23.40 -1.75
N GLU A 294 -2.60 24.59 -2.19
CA GLU A 294 -2.26 25.12 -3.50
C GLU A 294 -0.76 25.28 -3.73
N SER A 295 -0.02 25.63 -2.68
CA SER A 295 1.43 25.76 -2.77
C SER A 295 2.14 24.44 -3.06
N VAL A 296 1.55 23.33 -2.58
CA VAL A 296 2.12 21.99 -2.77
C VAL A 296 1.88 21.50 -4.20
N TRP A 297 0.61 21.44 -4.63
CA TRP A 297 0.32 20.83 -5.94
C TRP A 297 0.83 21.69 -7.11
N LYS A 298 0.82 23.03 -6.99
CA LYS A 298 1.40 23.89 -8.04
C LYS A 298 2.90 23.66 -8.19
N ALA A 299 3.64 23.65 -7.08
CA ALA A 299 5.08 23.41 -7.10
C ALA A 299 5.43 22.04 -7.70
N VAL A 300 4.60 21.02 -7.45
CA VAL A 300 4.77 19.71 -8.07
C VAL A 300 4.52 19.77 -9.58
N LEU A 301 3.42 20.35 -10.03
CA LEU A 301 3.10 20.45 -11.46
C LEU A 301 4.17 21.25 -12.22
N GLU A 302 4.54 22.42 -11.71
CA GLU A 302 5.59 23.26 -12.28
C GLU A 302 6.94 22.52 -12.31
N GLY A 303 7.30 21.86 -11.20
CA GLY A 303 8.54 21.08 -11.11
C GLY A 303 8.58 19.88 -12.04
N LEU A 304 7.44 19.24 -12.31
CA LEU A 304 7.33 18.16 -13.30
C LEU A 304 7.45 18.71 -14.72
N GLU A 305 6.81 19.84 -15.02
CA GLU A 305 6.88 20.49 -16.32
C GLU A 305 8.31 20.93 -16.66
N GLU A 306 9.03 21.54 -15.71
CA GLU A 306 10.46 21.87 -15.82
C GLU A 306 11.33 20.66 -16.16
N ARG A 307 10.94 19.46 -15.71
CA ARG A 307 11.63 18.18 -15.94
C ARG A 307 11.13 17.45 -17.19
N GLY A 308 10.31 18.11 -18.00
CA GLY A 308 9.78 17.60 -19.26
C GLY A 308 8.65 16.58 -19.08
N LEU A 309 7.95 16.61 -17.95
CA LEU A 309 6.82 15.72 -17.62
C LEU A 309 5.49 16.49 -17.54
N GLY A 310 5.39 17.62 -18.24
CA GLY A 310 4.16 18.41 -18.32
C GLY A 310 3.08 17.71 -19.12
N ILE A 311 1.83 17.81 -18.65
CA ILE A 311 0.65 17.41 -19.40
C ILE A 311 0.44 18.41 -20.53
N LYS A 312 0.20 17.92 -21.74
CA LYS A 312 -0.19 18.74 -22.87
C LYS A 312 -1.70 18.87 -22.89
N GLU A 313 -2.18 20.09 -22.73
CA GLU A 313 -3.59 20.42 -22.76
C GLU A 313 -3.96 21.08 -24.10
N ASP A 314 -5.12 20.72 -24.65
CA ASP A 314 -5.66 21.32 -25.88
C ASP A 314 -7.18 21.43 -25.80
N VAL A 315 -7.78 22.37 -26.54
CA VAL A 315 -9.22 22.62 -26.57
C VAL A 315 -9.71 22.68 -28.01
N LYS A 316 -10.68 21.83 -28.34
CA LYS A 316 -11.27 21.72 -29.68
C LYS A 316 -12.76 22.03 -29.63
N ASN A 317 -13.29 22.61 -30.70
CA ASN A 317 -14.75 22.76 -30.87
C ASN A 317 -15.36 21.40 -31.25
N ALA A 318 -16.59 21.12 -30.80
CA ALA A 318 -17.32 19.85 -31.01
C ALA A 318 -17.54 19.37 -32.46
N GLY A 319 -17.06 20.12 -33.48
CA GLY A 319 -17.09 19.72 -34.88
C GLY A 319 -15.94 18.80 -35.33
N GLU A 320 -14.91 18.63 -34.50
CA GLU A 320 -13.80 17.70 -34.76
C GLU A 320 -14.02 16.38 -34.01
N ALA A 321 -13.70 15.24 -34.64
CA ALA A 321 -13.82 13.93 -33.99
C ALA A 321 -12.93 13.87 -32.73
N GLY A 322 -13.56 13.66 -31.57
CA GLY A 322 -12.86 13.39 -30.30
C GLY A 322 -12.16 12.03 -30.32
N MET A 323 -11.49 11.67 -29.22
CA MET A 323 -10.76 10.41 -29.08
C MET A 323 -11.64 9.18 -29.36
N GLU A 324 -12.90 9.19 -28.95
CA GLU A 324 -13.85 8.12 -29.25
C GLU A 324 -14.06 7.95 -30.77
N GLY A 325 -14.26 9.05 -31.49
CA GLY A 325 -14.40 9.03 -32.95
C GLY A 325 -13.13 8.53 -33.65
N GLY A 326 -11.96 9.00 -33.21
CA GLY A 326 -10.68 8.53 -33.74
C GLY A 326 -10.39 7.05 -33.47
N LEU A 327 -10.80 6.53 -32.29
CA LEU A 327 -10.68 5.12 -31.94
C LEU A 327 -11.62 4.24 -32.77
N LEU A 328 -12.87 4.69 -32.97
CA LEU A 328 -13.84 3.99 -33.81
C LEU A 328 -13.38 3.94 -35.27
N ASP A 329 -12.91 5.05 -35.83
CA ASP A 329 -12.33 5.10 -37.17
C ASP A 329 -11.10 4.18 -37.30
N GLY A 330 -10.26 4.14 -36.27
CA GLY A 330 -9.11 3.24 -36.18
C GLY A 330 -9.50 1.76 -36.19
N LEU A 331 -10.47 1.39 -35.36
CA LEU A 331 -11.02 0.03 -35.28
C LEU A 331 -11.68 -0.39 -36.60
N GLU A 332 -12.49 0.49 -37.20
CA GLU A 332 -13.12 0.23 -38.49
C GLU A 332 -12.10 0.02 -39.60
N ARG A 333 -11.01 0.81 -39.61
CA ARG A 333 -9.93 0.67 -40.58
C ARG A 333 -9.17 -0.65 -40.38
N MET A 334 -8.87 -1.04 -39.14
CA MET A 334 -8.26 -2.34 -38.85
C MET A 334 -9.14 -3.51 -39.30
N ILE A 335 -10.46 -3.41 -39.09
CA ILE A 335 -11.43 -4.43 -39.56
C ILE A 335 -11.44 -4.52 -41.09
N ARG A 336 -11.37 -3.38 -41.79
CA ARG A 336 -11.33 -3.34 -43.26
C ARG A 336 -10.01 -3.86 -43.84
N GLU A 337 -8.90 -3.69 -43.14
CA GLU A 337 -7.57 -4.17 -43.55
C GLU A 337 -7.32 -5.66 -43.19
N SER A 338 -8.20 -6.25 -42.38
CA SER A 338 -8.13 -7.66 -41.95
C SER A 338 -9.02 -8.62 -42.77
N VAL A 339 -9.67 -8.12 -43.82
CA VAL A 339 -10.49 -8.87 -44.79
C VAL A 339 -9.84 -8.82 -46.16
#